data_AF-A0A8R1EDM7-F1
#
_entry.id   AF-A0A8R1EDM7-F1
#
_cell.length_a   1.000
_cell.length_b   1.000
_cell.length_c   1.000
_cell.angle_alpha   90.00
_cell.angle_beta   90.00
_cell.angle_gamma   90.00
#
_symmetry.space_group_name_H-M   'P 1'
#
loop_
_entity.id
_entity.type
_entity.pdbx_description
1 polymer ?
#
loop_
_entity_poly.entity_id
_entity_poly.type
_entity_poly.pdbx_seq_one_letter_code
_entity_poly.pdbx_strand_id
1 'polypeptide(L)'
;MTLGSKPCVVLEGAAFENDGDMKRIGNLMIDWFRGPKVDSVRLEGLETVIVVTAVDESNLALRVYRPLLKKSATSTPRVELAEMGPSLDFEV
;
A
#
# COMPACT_ATOMS: atom_id res chain seq x y z
N MET A 1 10.45 13.88 0.10
CA MET A 1 9.05 13.65 0.47
C MET A 1 8.24 14.72 -0.22
N THR A 2 7.82 14.44 -1.44
CA THR A 2 6.90 15.29 -2.18
C THR A 2 5.49 15.08 -1.63
N LEU A 3 4.89 16.14 -1.07
CA LEU A 3 3.48 16.08 -0.70
C LEU A 3 2.60 15.89 -1.94
N GLY A 4 1.62 15.00 -1.85
CA GLY A 4 0.64 14.75 -2.93
C GLY A 4 1.10 13.75 -3.99
N SER A 5 2.20 13.02 -3.77
CA SER A 5 2.55 11.88 -4.63
C SER A 5 1.53 10.75 -4.49
N LYS A 6 1.18 10.12 -5.61
CA LYS A 6 0.25 8.99 -5.63
C LYS A 6 0.90 7.78 -4.94
N PRO A 7 0.32 7.25 -3.84
CA PRO A 7 0.88 6.09 -3.16
C PRO A 7 0.60 4.81 -3.96
N CYS A 8 1.50 3.84 -3.82
CA CYS A 8 1.19 2.45 -4.15
C CYS A 8 0.42 1.85 -2.98
N VAL A 9 -0.69 1.16 -3.24
CA VAL A 9 -1.51 0.51 -2.20
C VAL A 9 -1.50 -0.99 -2.44
N VAL A 10 -1.20 -1.75 -1.39
CA VAL A 10 -1.18 -3.21 -1.39
C VAL A 10 -2.19 -3.68 -0.36
N LEU A 11 -3.15 -4.50 -0.79
CA LEU A 11 -4.01 -5.26 0.12
C LEU A 11 -3.46 -6.69 0.19
N GLU A 12 -3.12 -7.12 1.41
CA GLU A 12 -2.53 -8.43 1.66
C GLU A 12 -3.47 -9.26 2.55
N GLY A 13 -3.77 -10.50 2.13
CA GLY A 13 -4.59 -11.44 2.89
C GLY A 13 -5.83 -11.90 2.13
N ALA A 14 -6.16 -13.19 2.27
CA ALA A 14 -7.29 -13.81 1.57
C ALA A 14 -8.67 -13.34 2.09
N ALA A 15 -8.71 -12.75 3.29
CA ALA A 15 -9.94 -12.24 3.88
C ALA A 15 -10.59 -11.14 3.01
N PHE A 16 -9.80 -10.33 2.29
CA PHE A 16 -10.33 -9.31 1.37
C PHE A 16 -11.13 -9.88 0.18
N GLU A 17 -10.92 -11.16 -0.16
CA GLU A 17 -11.63 -11.83 -1.25
C GLU A 17 -12.79 -12.69 -0.74
N ASN A 18 -12.60 -13.33 0.42
CA ASN A 18 -13.52 -14.34 0.96
C ASN A 18 -14.60 -13.75 1.88
N ASP A 19 -14.27 -12.71 2.65
CA ASP A 19 -15.19 -12.11 3.61
C ASP A 19 -15.84 -10.83 3.04
N GLY A 20 -17.16 -10.72 3.24
CA GLY A 20 -17.95 -9.62 2.68
C GLY A 20 -17.65 -8.26 3.33
N ASP A 21 -17.35 -8.24 4.63
CA ASP A 21 -17.09 -7.02 5.38
C ASP A 21 -15.65 -6.57 5.19
N MET A 22 -14.69 -7.51 5.22
CA MET A 22 -13.29 -7.23 4.91
C MET A 22 -13.12 -6.69 3.50
N LYS A 23 -13.87 -7.23 2.53
CA LYS A 23 -13.89 -6.71 1.15
C LYS A 23 -14.39 -5.25 1.08
N ARG A 24 -15.40 -4.89 1.88
CA ARG A 24 -15.89 -3.50 1.97
C ARG A 24 -14.83 -2.58 2.55
N ILE A 25 -14.15 -3.02 3.61
CA ILE A 25 -13.06 -2.25 4.22
C ILE A 25 -11.89 -2.09 3.24
N GLY A 26 -11.49 -3.15 2.53
CA GLY A 26 -10.45 -3.07 1.49
C GLY A 26 -10.79 -2.06 0.39
N ASN A 27 -12.03 -2.08 -0.10
CA ASN A 27 -12.51 -1.10 -1.08
C ASN A 27 -12.48 0.34 -0.52
N LEU A 28 -12.90 0.53 0.74
CA LEU A 28 -12.85 1.83 1.42
C LEU A 28 -11.41 2.36 1.51
N MET A 29 -10.46 1.51 1.88
CA MET A 29 -9.04 1.87 1.98
C MET A 29 -8.48 2.29 0.62
N ILE A 30 -8.78 1.53 -0.44
CA ILE A 30 -8.37 1.90 -1.81
C ILE A 30 -8.96 3.26 -2.20
N ASP A 31 -10.25 3.48 -1.95
CA ASP A 31 -10.90 4.74 -2.32
C ASP A 31 -10.36 5.95 -1.55
N TRP A 32 -9.97 5.75 -0.29
CA TRP A 32 -9.34 6.78 0.53
C TRP A 32 -7.94 7.17 0.02
N PHE A 33 -7.09 6.19 -0.31
CA PHE A 33 -5.69 6.43 -0.63
C PHE A 33 -5.39 6.63 -2.14
N ARG A 34 -6.28 6.24 -3.05
CA ARG A 34 -6.00 6.30 -4.50
C ARG A 34 -5.83 7.72 -5.05
N GLY A 35 -6.45 8.72 -4.43
CA GLY A 35 -6.49 10.09 -4.95
C GLY A 35 -7.03 10.19 -6.40
N PRO A 36 -6.49 11.10 -7.24
CA PRO A 36 -6.96 11.25 -8.62
C PRO A 36 -6.59 10.05 -9.50
N LYS A 37 -7.49 9.70 -10.43
CA LYS A 37 -7.20 8.71 -11.47
C LYS A 37 -6.29 9.36 -12.53
N VAL A 38 -5.15 8.73 -12.79
CA VAL A 38 -4.13 9.19 -13.73
C VAL A 38 -3.74 8.03 -14.64
N ASP A 39 -3.45 8.32 -15.91
CA ASP A 39 -3.08 7.31 -16.89
C ASP A 39 -1.59 6.93 -16.83
N SER A 40 -0.76 7.81 -16.27
CA SER A 40 0.67 7.56 -16.09
C SER A 40 1.20 8.18 -14.80
N VAL A 41 2.22 7.55 -14.23
CA VAL A 41 2.91 7.98 -12.99
C VAL A 41 4.41 8.02 -13.28
N ARG A 42 5.08 9.09 -12.83
CA ARG A 42 6.54 9.18 -12.93
C ARG A 42 7.20 8.24 -11.91
N LEU A 43 8.24 7.52 -12.32
CA LEU A 43 8.95 6.59 -11.44
C LEU A 43 9.54 7.28 -10.21
N GLU A 44 10.06 8.50 -10.35
CA GLU A 44 10.54 9.31 -9.21
C GLU A 44 9.43 9.68 -8.22
N GLY A 45 8.16 9.62 -8.64
CA GLY A 45 6.99 9.89 -7.79
C GLY A 45 6.56 8.69 -6.95
N LEU A 46 7.18 7.52 -7.11
CA LEU A 46 6.91 6.33 -6.30
C LEU A 46 7.68 6.40 -4.98
N GLU A 47 7.29 7.34 -4.11
CA GLU A 47 7.95 7.54 -2.81
C GLU A 47 7.26 6.84 -1.63
N THR A 48 6.02 6.35 -1.81
CA THR A 48 5.20 5.82 -0.72
C THR A 48 4.46 4.56 -1.13
N VAL A 49 4.59 3.52 -0.31
CA VAL A 49 3.86 2.27 -0.39
C VAL A 49 3.07 2.08 0.90
N ILE A 50 1.76 1.93 0.78
CA ILE A 50 0.85 1.63 1.89
C ILE A 50 0.48 0.15 1.76
N VAL A 51 0.75 -0.61 2.81
CA VAL A 51 0.39 -2.03 2.89
C VAL A 51 -0.69 -2.17 3.95
N VAL A 52 -1.81 -2.75 3.56
CA VAL A 52 -2.91 -3.09 4.45
C VAL A 52 -3.00 -4.61 4.49
N THR A 53 -2.64 -5.19 5.62
CA THR A 53 -2.61 -6.64 5.82
C THR A 53 -3.81 -7.04 6.69
N ALA A 54 -4.63 -7.96 6.20
CA ALA A 54 -5.63 -8.65 7.01
C ALA A 54 -4.91 -9.73 7.82
N VAL A 55 -4.76 -9.50 9.13
CA VAL A 55 -4.14 -10.44 10.05
C VAL A 55 -5.10 -11.59 10.33
N ASP A 56 -6.37 -11.25 10.61
CA ASP A 56 -7.47 -12.18 10.86
C ASP A 56 -8.76 -11.67 10.18
N GLU A 57 -9.90 -12.28 10.47
CA GLU A 57 -11.23 -11.87 9.96
C GLU A 57 -11.67 -10.49 10.47
N SER A 58 -11.12 -10.02 11.59
CA SER A 58 -11.46 -8.72 12.21
C SER A 58 -10.27 -7.78 12.42
N ASN A 59 -9.04 -8.25 12.21
CA ASN A 59 -7.83 -7.50 12.54
C ASN A 59 -7.09 -7.04 11.27
N LEU A 60 -6.74 -5.75 11.22
CA LEU A 60 -6.12 -5.10 10.08
C LEU A 60 -4.87 -4.34 10.51
N ALA A 61 -3.75 -4.59 9.86
CA ALA A 61 -2.52 -3.83 10.05
C ALA A 61 -2.28 -2.92 8.84
N LEU A 62 -2.13 -1.62 9.08
CA LEU A 62 -1.69 -0.64 8.10
C LEU A 62 -0.24 -0.27 8.38
N ARG A 63 0.61 -0.45 7.36
CA ARG A 63 2.03 -0.09 7.40
C ARG A 63 2.36 0.79 6.22
N VAL A 64 3.18 1.81 6.46
CA VAL A 64 3.64 2.73 5.42
C VAL A 64 5.15 2.65 5.27
N TYR A 65 5.58 2.41 4.04
CA TYR A 65 6.96 2.22 3.66
C TYR A 65 7.38 3.20 2.57
N ARG A 66 8.67 3.55 2.60
CA ARG A 66 9.37 4.19 1.51
C ARG A 66 10.10 3.14 0.68
N PRO A 67 9.84 3.03 -0.63
CA PRO A 67 10.58 2.13 -1.49
C PRO A 67 11.96 2.71 -1.82
N LEU A 68 12.99 1.87 -1.73
CA LEU A 68 14.36 2.15 -2.09
C LEU A 68 14.71 1.31 -3.32
N LEU A 69 14.89 1.97 -4.46
CA LEU A 69 15.23 1.32 -5.72
C LEU A 69 16.75 1.13 -5.78
N LYS A 70 17.20 -0.12 -5.68
CA LYS A 70 18.61 -0.50 -5.79
C LYS A 70 18.91 -1.06 -7.17
N LYS A 71 20.18 -0.95 -7.57
CA LYS A 71 20.70 -1.55 -8.80
C LYS A 71 20.48 -3.07 -8.79
N SER A 72 19.97 -3.60 -9.89
CA SER A 72 19.79 -5.03 -10.15
C SER A 72 20.54 -5.44 -11.42
N ALA A 73 20.58 -6.75 -11.72
CA ALA A 73 21.14 -7.29 -12.95
C ALA A 73 20.13 -7.33 -14.12
N THR A 74 18.90 -6.88 -13.89
CA THR A 74 17.78 -6.89 -14.84
C THR A 74 17.31 -5.45 -15.12
N SER A 75 16.39 -5.28 -16.08
CA SER A 75 15.78 -3.96 -16.36
C SER A 75 14.87 -3.46 -15.23
N THR A 76 14.49 -4.31 -14.28
CA THR A 76 13.65 -3.99 -13.12
C THR A 76 14.50 -3.79 -11.86
N PRO A 77 14.41 -2.64 -11.17
CA PRO A 77 15.24 -2.38 -9.99
C PRO A 77 14.87 -3.32 -8.83
N ARG A 78 15.84 -3.59 -7.96
CA ARG A 78 15.58 -4.32 -6.71
C ARG A 78 14.92 -3.35 -5.72
N VAL A 79 13.71 -3.66 -5.29
CA VAL A 79 12.97 -2.85 -4.32
C VAL A 79 13.30 -3.33 -2.91
N GLU A 80 13.72 -2.40 -2.05
CA GLU A 80 13.74 -2.59 -0.60
C GLU A 80 12.78 -1.59 0.05
N LEU A 81 12.24 -1.94 1.21
CA LEU A 81 11.28 -1.11 1.92
C LEU A 81 11.91 -0.58 3.20
N ALA A 82 11.86 0.73 3.40
CA ALA A 82 12.21 1.38 4.66
C ALA A 82 10.93 1.84 5.33
N GLU A 83 10.70 1.43 6.59
CA GLU A 83 9.53 1.90 7.34
C GLU A 83 9.61 3.41 7.54
N MET A 84 8.53 4.10 7.16
CA MET A 84 8.40 5.55 7.31
C MET A 84 7.26 5.91 8.27
N GLY A 85 6.36 4.96 8.55
CA GLY A 85 5.19 5.13 9.39
C GLY A 85 4.09 5.97 8.71
N PRO A 86 2.87 6.03 9.30
CA PRO A 86 2.46 5.42 10.56
C PRO A 86 2.30 3.90 10.49
N SER A 87 2.44 3.27 11.65
CA SER A 87 2.10 1.87 11.89
C SER A 87 0.81 1.86 12.69
N LEU A 88 -0.27 1.35 12.12
CA LEU A 88 -1.58 1.31 12.75
C LEU A 88 -2.12 -0.10 12.71
N ASP A 89 -2.70 -0.53 13.82
CA ASP A 89 -3.44 -1.79 13.91
C ASP A 89 -4.89 -1.41 14.25
N PHE A 90 -5.82 -1.96 13.49
CA PHE A 90 -7.26 -1.73 13.59
C PHE A 90 -7.95 -3.05 13.92
N GLU A 91 -9.00 -2.94 14.72
CA GLU A 91 -9.91 -4.03 15.06
C GLU A 91 -11.32 -3.59 14.65
N VAL A 92 -12.01 -4.47 13.91
CA VAL A 92 -13.34 -4.26 13.33
C VAL A 92 -14.44 -4.62 14.31
#